data_AF-A0A7Y7UPL6-F1
#
_entry.id   AF-A0A7Y7UPL6-F1
#
_cell.length_a   1.000
_cell.length_b   1.000
_cell.length_c   1.000
_cell.angle_alpha   90.00
_cell.angle_beta   90.00
_cell.angle_gamma   90.00
#
_symmetry.space_group_name_H-M   'P 1'
#
loop_
_entity.id
_entity.type
_entity.pdbx_description
1 polymer ?
#
loop_
_entity_poly.entity_id
_entity_poly.type
_entity_poly.pdbx_seq_one_letter_code
_entity_poly.pdbx_strand_id
1 'polypeptide(L)'
;MVGGRGFASLQDALNAIGDGEGTVRIAPGTYRECAVQNAGRVTITATEPGKVIFTRIACEGKAALVLRGRGAQVEGIVFSHIEVGDGNGAGIRIEKGPLVVSNAMFLDSQSGILSAEDPNGTVVVDHSTFSGLGHDPTGYGAHSIYMGRYKSLKVTNCRFERGQGGHYVKTRAPYVEVLDSSFDDSHGHMTNYMIDLSNGAKGRIAGNEFVDGRDKDNHSTLITVGPEGAKNDSSGLVVENNRARLAPGADYKPVFVGNWSGEPLVIRGNILGPGITPTARKF
;
A
#
# COMPACT_ATOMS: atom_id res chain seq x y z
N MET A 1 -13.22 1.73 -23.13
CA MET A 1 -13.43 2.80 -24.12
C MET A 1 -12.61 4.04 -23.76
N VAL A 2 -12.16 4.80 -24.76
CA VAL A 2 -11.58 6.16 -24.61
C VAL A 2 -12.37 7.10 -25.50
N GLY A 3 -12.98 8.15 -24.95
CA GLY A 3 -13.78 9.10 -25.74
C GLY A 3 -14.90 8.45 -26.57
N GLY A 4 -15.52 7.38 -26.06
CA GLY A 4 -16.56 6.60 -26.77
C GLY A 4 -16.03 5.56 -27.77
N ARG A 5 -14.73 5.54 -28.06
CA ARG A 5 -14.11 4.50 -28.91
C ARG A 5 -13.84 3.22 -28.12
N GLY A 6 -14.28 2.08 -28.64
CA GLY A 6 -13.96 0.75 -28.13
C GLY A 6 -12.54 0.30 -28.51
N PHE A 7 -11.93 -0.53 -27.67
CA PHE A 7 -10.60 -1.12 -27.86
C PHE A 7 -10.65 -2.59 -27.48
N ALA A 8 -9.81 -3.41 -28.12
CA ALA A 8 -9.75 -4.85 -27.88
C ALA A 8 -9.03 -5.21 -26.57
N SER A 9 -8.12 -4.36 -26.11
CA SER A 9 -7.36 -4.52 -24.86
C SER A 9 -7.19 -3.19 -24.13
N LEU A 10 -6.86 -3.25 -22.84
CA LEU A 10 -6.44 -2.06 -22.10
C LEU A 10 -5.18 -1.42 -22.70
N GLN A 11 -4.22 -2.23 -23.17
CA GLN A 11 -2.98 -1.72 -23.76
C GLN A 11 -3.26 -0.86 -25.01
N ASP A 12 -4.17 -1.28 -25.88
CA ASP A 12 -4.53 -0.51 -27.08
C ASP A 12 -5.19 0.83 -26.71
N ALA A 13 -6.01 0.84 -25.67
CA ALA A 13 -6.62 2.05 -25.16
C ALA A 13 -5.58 3.05 -24.61
N LEU A 14 -4.57 2.56 -23.87
CA LEU A 14 -3.47 3.39 -23.39
C LEU A 14 -2.59 3.89 -24.54
N ASN A 15 -2.28 3.04 -25.52
CA ASN A 15 -1.51 3.43 -26.70
C ASN A 15 -2.22 4.53 -27.50
N ALA A 16 -3.55 4.48 -27.59
CA ALA A 16 -4.34 5.50 -28.26
C ALA A 16 -4.37 6.85 -27.54
N ILE A 17 -4.24 6.87 -26.21
CA ILE A 17 -4.01 8.11 -25.46
C ILE A 17 -2.59 8.62 -25.72
N GLY A 18 -1.62 7.71 -25.79
CA GLY A 18 -0.22 8.03 -26.07
C GLY A 18 0.35 8.99 -25.02
N ASP A 19 0.97 10.07 -25.49
CA ASP A 19 1.49 11.13 -24.62
C ASP A 19 0.44 12.20 -24.28
N GLY A 20 -0.84 11.97 -24.59
CA GLY A 20 -1.93 12.89 -24.26
C GLY A 20 -2.43 12.75 -22.83
N GLU A 21 -3.64 13.27 -22.60
CA GLU A 21 -4.41 13.04 -21.38
C GLU A 21 -5.73 12.36 -21.75
N GLY A 22 -6.14 11.34 -21.01
CA GLY A 22 -7.35 10.59 -21.35
C GLY A 22 -7.85 9.65 -20.26
N THR A 23 -9.11 9.22 -20.42
CA THR A 23 -9.76 8.26 -19.53
C THR A 23 -10.10 6.98 -20.29
N VAL A 24 -9.65 5.84 -19.75
CA VAL A 24 -10.09 4.52 -20.14
C VAL A 24 -11.19 4.05 -19.19
N ARG A 25 -12.40 3.87 -19.71
CA ARG A 25 -13.53 3.27 -18.99
C ARG A 25 -13.62 1.77 -19.30
N ILE A 26 -13.61 0.92 -18.28
CA ILE A 26 -13.60 -0.54 -18.43
C ILE A 26 -14.97 -1.11 -18.05
N ALA A 27 -15.55 -1.94 -18.91
CA ALA A 27 -16.82 -2.63 -18.65
C ALA A 27 -16.64 -3.75 -17.61
N PRO A 28 -17.69 -4.19 -16.91
CA PRO A 28 -17.62 -5.36 -16.03
C PRO A 28 -17.02 -6.57 -16.72
N GLY A 29 -16.12 -7.29 -16.03
CA GLY A 29 -15.46 -8.45 -16.59
C GLY A 29 -14.27 -8.94 -15.77
N THR A 30 -13.83 -10.15 -16.08
CA THR A 30 -12.55 -10.69 -15.61
C THR A 30 -11.55 -10.67 -16.75
N TYR A 31 -10.46 -9.95 -16.52
CA TYR A 31 -9.43 -9.63 -17.49
C TYR A 31 -8.15 -10.37 -17.12
N ARG A 32 -7.74 -11.29 -18.00
CA ARG A 32 -6.43 -11.93 -17.98
C ARG A 32 -5.50 -11.17 -18.92
N GLU A 33 -5.35 -9.89 -18.63
CA GLU A 33 -4.49 -8.98 -19.37
C GLU A 33 -3.71 -8.14 -18.36
N CYS A 34 -2.71 -7.43 -18.86
CA CYS A 34 -1.98 -6.41 -18.12
C CYS A 34 -1.74 -5.24 -19.07
N ALA A 35 -1.35 -4.10 -18.54
CA ALA A 35 -1.03 -2.95 -19.37
C ALA A 35 0.10 -2.09 -18.80
N VAL A 36 0.80 -1.43 -19.71
CA VAL A 36 1.90 -0.53 -19.43
C VAL A 36 1.54 0.87 -19.93
N GLN A 37 1.52 1.84 -19.02
CA GLN A 37 1.42 3.26 -19.36
C GLN A 37 2.83 3.85 -19.49
N ASN A 38 3.30 4.00 -20.73
CA ASN A 38 4.63 4.58 -21.00
C ASN A 38 4.68 6.11 -20.97
N ALA A 39 3.54 6.79 -21.14
CA ALA A 39 3.47 8.23 -21.38
C ALA A 39 2.14 8.84 -20.93
N GLY A 40 1.99 10.16 -21.08
CA GLY A 40 0.71 10.84 -20.89
C GLY A 40 0.21 10.89 -19.44
N ARG A 41 -1.03 11.37 -19.27
CA ARG A 41 -1.78 11.32 -18.01
C ARG A 41 -3.04 10.50 -18.22
N VAL A 42 -3.21 9.42 -17.49
CA VAL A 42 -4.33 8.49 -17.72
C VAL A 42 -5.21 8.33 -16.49
N THR A 43 -6.51 8.22 -16.72
CA THR A 43 -7.45 7.67 -15.73
C THR A 43 -7.92 6.32 -16.21
N ILE A 44 -7.82 5.29 -15.38
CA ILE A 44 -8.28 3.93 -15.66
C ILE A 44 -9.37 3.63 -14.64
N THR A 45 -10.62 3.59 -15.08
CA THR A 45 -11.79 3.56 -14.19
C THR A 45 -12.76 2.46 -14.59
N ALA A 46 -13.23 1.71 -13.61
CA ALA A 46 -14.31 0.76 -13.79
C ALA A 46 -15.64 1.51 -14.02
N THR A 47 -16.43 1.07 -15.00
CA THR A 47 -17.79 1.59 -15.20
C THR A 47 -18.74 1.19 -14.06
N GLU A 48 -18.48 0.05 -13.44
CA GLU A 48 -19.11 -0.40 -12.20
C GLU A 48 -18.01 -0.80 -11.20
N PRO A 49 -17.79 -0.02 -10.12
CA PRO A 49 -16.76 -0.31 -9.13
C PRO A 49 -16.86 -1.74 -8.57
N GLY A 50 -15.72 -2.43 -8.48
CA GLY A 50 -15.64 -3.80 -7.99
C GLY A 50 -16.05 -4.88 -8.99
N LYS A 51 -16.45 -4.52 -10.22
CA LYS A 51 -16.86 -5.47 -11.27
C LYS A 51 -15.84 -5.65 -12.38
N VAL A 52 -14.73 -4.91 -12.34
CA VAL A 52 -13.58 -5.05 -13.25
C VAL A 52 -12.45 -5.73 -12.50
N ILE A 53 -12.11 -6.95 -12.91
CA ILE A 53 -11.13 -7.79 -12.20
C ILE A 53 -9.94 -8.07 -13.13
N PHE A 54 -8.77 -7.54 -12.81
CA PHE A 54 -7.51 -7.96 -13.40
C PHE A 54 -6.94 -9.12 -12.58
N THR A 55 -6.60 -10.23 -13.24
CA THR A 55 -6.14 -11.42 -12.53
C THR A 55 -5.06 -12.22 -13.26
N ARG A 56 -4.13 -12.76 -12.48
CA ARG A 56 -3.05 -13.71 -12.86
C ARG A 56 -1.99 -13.23 -13.85
N ILE A 57 -2.27 -12.21 -14.66
CA ILE A 57 -1.36 -11.75 -15.70
C ILE A 57 -0.65 -10.48 -15.23
N ALA A 58 0.68 -10.48 -15.37
CA ALA A 58 1.54 -9.35 -15.05
C ALA A 58 2.36 -8.96 -16.28
N CYS A 59 2.50 -7.66 -16.48
CA CYS A 59 3.37 -7.08 -17.50
C CYS A 59 4.77 -6.94 -16.93
N GLU A 60 5.77 -7.21 -17.79
CA GLU A 60 7.20 -7.07 -17.51
C GLU A 60 7.70 -7.88 -16.29
N GLY A 61 6.96 -8.91 -15.88
CA GLY A 61 7.25 -9.62 -14.63
C GLY A 61 7.10 -8.74 -13.39
N LYS A 62 6.24 -7.70 -13.44
CA LYS A 62 6.07 -6.72 -12.35
C LYS A 62 4.64 -6.66 -11.81
N ALA A 63 3.67 -6.30 -12.66
CA ALA A 63 2.32 -5.99 -12.18
C ALA A 63 1.24 -6.08 -13.26
N ALA A 64 -0.04 -6.13 -12.84
CA ALA A 64 -1.16 -6.00 -13.77
C ALA A 64 -1.15 -4.62 -14.47
N LEU A 65 -0.86 -3.54 -13.72
CA LEU A 65 -0.63 -2.21 -14.28
C LEU A 65 0.79 -1.74 -13.97
N VAL A 66 1.59 -1.44 -15.00
CA VAL A 66 2.90 -0.80 -14.86
C VAL A 66 2.79 0.64 -15.36
N LEU A 67 2.97 1.60 -14.44
CA LEU A 67 2.65 3.00 -14.66
C LEU A 67 3.92 3.85 -14.59
N ARG A 68 4.25 4.52 -15.69
CA ARG A 68 5.47 5.36 -15.77
C ARG A 68 5.29 6.64 -16.61
N GLY A 69 4.04 7.07 -16.79
CA GLY A 69 3.71 8.32 -17.47
C GLY A 69 3.85 9.56 -16.59
N ARG A 70 3.23 10.67 -17.00
CA ARG A 70 3.17 11.94 -16.23
C ARG A 70 2.14 11.93 -15.09
N GLY A 71 1.36 10.86 -14.97
CA GLY A 71 0.47 10.60 -13.87
C GLY A 71 -0.61 9.59 -14.20
N ALA A 72 -1.16 8.98 -13.17
CA ALA A 72 -2.20 7.97 -13.29
C ALA A 72 -3.26 8.12 -12.20
N GLN A 73 -4.51 7.81 -12.56
CA GLN A 73 -5.59 7.56 -11.63
C GLN A 73 -6.17 6.17 -11.90
N VAL A 74 -6.38 5.38 -10.85
CA VAL A 74 -6.96 4.03 -10.91
C VAL A 74 -8.16 3.96 -9.99
N GLU A 75 -9.33 3.66 -10.52
CA GLU A 75 -10.59 3.75 -9.75
C GLU A 75 -11.48 2.53 -9.94
N GLY A 76 -11.95 1.94 -8.83
CA GLY A 76 -13.00 0.93 -8.87
C GLY A 76 -12.55 -0.45 -9.35
N ILE A 77 -11.25 -0.69 -9.47
CA ILE A 77 -10.68 -1.91 -10.06
C ILE A 77 -10.28 -2.92 -8.99
N VAL A 78 -10.53 -4.20 -9.27
CA VAL A 78 -10.05 -5.34 -8.49
C VAL A 78 -8.79 -5.92 -9.14
N PHE A 79 -7.74 -6.11 -8.37
CA PHE A 79 -6.53 -6.83 -8.72
C PHE A 79 -6.46 -8.10 -7.89
N SER A 80 -6.28 -9.26 -8.52
CA SER A 80 -6.27 -10.54 -7.79
C SER A 80 -5.27 -11.55 -8.32
N HIS A 81 -4.65 -12.33 -7.43
CA HIS A 81 -3.73 -13.41 -7.78
C HIS A 81 -2.62 -12.98 -8.74
N ILE A 82 -2.03 -11.80 -8.53
CA ILE A 82 -0.88 -11.35 -9.31
C ILE A 82 0.40 -11.91 -8.68
N GLU A 83 1.10 -12.73 -9.44
CA GLU A 83 2.30 -13.45 -9.04
C GLU A 83 3.35 -13.35 -10.14
N VAL A 84 4.60 -13.11 -9.77
CA VAL A 84 5.75 -13.04 -10.68
C VAL A 84 6.94 -13.76 -10.08
N GLY A 85 7.95 -14.05 -10.90
CA GLY A 85 9.06 -14.94 -10.54
C GLY A 85 9.97 -14.43 -9.41
N ASP A 86 10.03 -13.11 -9.18
CA ASP A 86 10.86 -12.51 -8.13
C ASP A 86 10.11 -12.31 -6.79
N GLY A 87 8.88 -12.79 -6.69
CA GLY A 87 8.09 -12.70 -5.45
C GLY A 87 7.37 -11.37 -5.23
N ASN A 88 7.47 -10.39 -6.15
CA ASN A 88 6.95 -9.03 -5.96
C ASN A 88 5.82 -8.61 -6.92
N GLY A 89 5.04 -9.58 -7.39
CA GLY A 89 3.94 -9.38 -8.34
C GLY A 89 2.84 -8.49 -7.76
N ALA A 90 2.61 -7.33 -8.36
CA ALA A 90 1.71 -6.32 -7.81
C ALA A 90 0.44 -6.10 -8.64
N GLY A 91 -0.63 -5.60 -8.03
CA GLY A 91 -1.74 -5.01 -8.80
C GLY A 91 -1.26 -3.79 -9.58
N ILE A 92 -0.50 -2.91 -8.93
CA ILE A 92 0.08 -1.70 -9.54
C ILE A 92 1.57 -1.62 -9.24
N ARG A 93 2.37 -1.45 -10.30
CA ARG A 93 3.77 -1.00 -10.23
C ARG A 93 3.85 0.46 -10.69
N ILE A 94 4.10 1.40 -9.78
CA ILE A 94 4.25 2.83 -10.11
C ILE A 94 5.73 3.22 -10.15
N GLU A 95 6.23 3.54 -11.32
CA GLU A 95 7.65 3.83 -11.54
C GLU A 95 7.94 5.32 -11.69
N LYS A 96 6.95 6.11 -12.10
CA LYS A 96 7.08 7.57 -12.26
C LYS A 96 5.73 8.26 -12.20
N GLY A 97 5.75 9.50 -11.72
CA GLY A 97 4.62 10.42 -11.73
C GLY A 97 3.67 10.21 -10.55
N PRO A 98 2.72 11.14 -10.36
CA PRO A 98 1.73 11.01 -9.31
C PRO A 98 0.74 9.87 -9.59
N LEU A 99 0.31 9.20 -8.53
CA LEU A 99 -0.71 8.15 -8.58
C LEU A 99 -1.84 8.47 -7.61
N VAL A 100 -3.09 8.35 -8.09
CA VAL A 100 -4.28 8.32 -7.24
C VAL A 100 -4.98 6.98 -7.42
N VAL A 101 -5.24 6.28 -6.32
CA VAL A 101 -6.00 5.02 -6.30
C VAL A 101 -7.22 5.20 -5.41
N SER A 102 -8.41 4.88 -5.92
CA SER A 102 -9.65 4.97 -5.15
C SER A 102 -10.58 3.79 -5.40
N ASN A 103 -11.34 3.37 -4.37
CA ASN A 103 -12.35 2.31 -4.49
C ASN A 103 -11.80 1.00 -5.10
N ALA A 104 -10.52 0.72 -4.91
CA ALA A 104 -9.85 -0.44 -5.48
C ALA A 104 -9.76 -1.58 -4.48
N MET A 105 -9.61 -2.81 -4.99
CA MET A 105 -9.38 -3.99 -4.17
C MET A 105 -8.13 -4.72 -4.65
N PHE A 106 -7.23 -5.07 -3.73
CA PHE A 106 -6.02 -5.84 -3.98
C PHE A 106 -6.10 -7.13 -3.17
N LEU A 107 -6.25 -8.26 -3.86
CA LEU A 107 -6.66 -9.53 -3.26
C LEU A 107 -5.64 -10.62 -3.59
N ASP A 108 -5.22 -11.37 -2.57
CA ASP A 108 -4.55 -12.67 -2.71
C ASP A 108 -3.42 -12.69 -3.76
N SER A 109 -2.66 -11.60 -3.82
CA SER A 109 -1.53 -11.36 -4.72
C SER A 109 -0.25 -11.29 -3.89
N GLN A 110 0.91 -11.32 -4.54
CA GLN A 110 2.17 -11.12 -3.82
C GLN A 110 2.17 -9.73 -3.18
N SER A 111 2.00 -8.66 -3.97
CA SER A 111 1.91 -7.27 -3.50
C SER A 111 0.65 -6.56 -4.00
N GLY A 112 0.27 -5.46 -3.34
CA GLY A 112 -0.83 -4.60 -3.80
C GLY A 112 -0.33 -3.49 -4.71
N ILE A 113 0.32 -2.50 -4.10
CA ILE A 113 0.98 -1.39 -4.79
C ILE A 113 2.46 -1.42 -4.46
N LEU A 114 3.30 -1.46 -5.49
CA LEU A 114 4.75 -1.42 -5.36
C LEU A 114 5.29 -0.27 -6.20
N SER A 115 6.21 0.54 -5.66
CA SER A 115 6.78 1.65 -6.42
C SER A 115 8.27 1.49 -6.72
N ALA A 116 8.74 2.22 -7.72
CA ALA A 116 10.15 2.60 -7.84
C ALA A 116 10.44 3.84 -6.96
N GLU A 117 11.41 4.66 -7.35
CA GLU A 117 11.73 5.94 -6.73
C GLU A 117 11.39 7.09 -7.68
N ASP A 118 10.62 8.07 -7.20
CA ASP A 118 10.38 9.34 -7.88
C ASP A 118 10.23 10.46 -6.82
N PRO A 119 11.32 11.15 -6.46
CA PRO A 119 11.30 12.15 -5.38
C PRO A 119 10.33 13.33 -5.60
N ASN A 120 9.79 13.50 -6.81
CA ASN A 120 8.80 14.51 -7.13
C ASN A 120 7.35 13.96 -7.16
N GLY A 121 7.19 12.65 -7.27
CA GLY A 121 5.90 11.96 -7.35
C GLY A 121 5.19 11.89 -6.00
N THR A 122 3.86 12.01 -6.02
CA THR A 122 3.01 11.84 -4.83
C THR A 122 2.03 10.70 -5.06
N VAL A 123 1.77 9.89 -4.03
CA VAL A 123 0.79 8.81 -4.10
C VAL A 123 -0.31 9.01 -3.09
N VAL A 124 -1.56 8.90 -3.56
CA VAL A 124 -2.77 8.93 -2.73
C VAL A 124 -3.53 7.61 -2.95
N VAL A 125 -3.89 6.95 -1.86
CA VAL A 125 -4.71 5.73 -1.84
C VAL A 125 -5.87 5.97 -0.90
N ASP A 126 -7.09 5.84 -1.39
CA ASP A 126 -8.29 6.17 -0.64
C ASP A 126 -9.38 5.10 -0.83
N HIS A 127 -10.18 4.85 0.20
CA HIS A 127 -11.32 3.91 0.16
C HIS A 127 -11.00 2.56 -0.51
N SER A 128 -9.83 2.00 -0.25
CA SER A 128 -9.34 0.78 -0.92
C SER A 128 -9.12 -0.36 0.06
N THR A 129 -9.26 -1.60 -0.42
CA THR A 129 -9.09 -2.81 0.39
C THR A 129 -7.85 -3.59 -0.06
N PHE A 130 -7.06 -4.02 0.90
CA PHE A 130 -5.87 -4.86 0.72
C PHE A 130 -6.07 -6.11 1.58
N SER A 131 -6.17 -7.27 0.95
CA SER A 131 -6.55 -8.50 1.64
C SER A 131 -5.79 -9.70 1.11
N GLY A 132 -5.21 -10.51 1.99
CA GLY A 132 -4.49 -11.72 1.55
C GLY A 132 -3.17 -11.43 0.82
N LEU A 133 -2.58 -10.26 1.03
CA LEU A 133 -1.34 -9.87 0.36
C LEU A 133 -0.11 -10.32 1.15
N GLY A 134 1.01 -10.54 0.46
CA GLY A 134 2.26 -11.02 1.07
C GLY A 134 2.70 -12.42 0.65
N HIS A 135 2.07 -13.01 -0.38
CA HIS A 135 2.34 -14.36 -0.93
C HIS A 135 3.75 -14.54 -1.58
N ASP A 136 4.83 -14.05 -0.96
CA ASP A 136 6.18 -14.24 -1.46
C ASP A 136 6.68 -15.67 -1.18
N PRO A 137 6.98 -16.50 -2.21
CA PRO A 137 7.50 -17.86 -1.99
C PRO A 137 8.88 -17.87 -1.33
N THR A 138 9.60 -16.74 -1.30
CA THR A 138 10.90 -16.60 -0.64
C THR A 138 10.81 -16.00 0.77
N GLY A 139 9.65 -15.43 1.13
CA GLY A 139 9.33 -14.98 2.48
C GLY A 139 9.80 -13.59 2.89
N TYR A 140 10.30 -12.72 1.99
CA TYR A 140 11.00 -11.49 2.40
C TYR A 140 10.63 -10.18 1.68
N GLY A 141 9.85 -10.18 0.60
CA GLY A 141 9.74 -9.00 -0.29
C GLY A 141 8.37 -8.35 -0.45
N ALA A 142 7.28 -9.08 -0.23
CA ALA A 142 5.98 -8.64 -0.70
C ALA A 142 5.16 -7.90 0.39
N HIS A 143 4.48 -6.82 0.00
CA HIS A 143 3.77 -5.93 0.92
C HIS A 143 2.42 -5.49 0.35
N SER A 144 1.48 -5.06 1.20
CA SER A 144 0.23 -4.50 0.69
C SER A 144 0.47 -3.19 -0.07
N ILE A 145 1.16 -2.24 0.57
CA ILE A 145 1.71 -1.05 -0.07
C ILE A 145 3.20 -0.98 0.26
N TYR A 146 4.04 -0.92 -0.77
CA TYR A 146 5.44 -0.54 -0.65
C TYR A 146 5.74 0.67 -1.52
N MET A 147 5.90 1.81 -0.85
CA MET A 147 6.35 3.05 -1.45
C MET A 147 7.86 3.25 -1.24
N GLY A 148 8.62 3.31 -2.32
CA GLY A 148 10.02 3.77 -2.36
C GLY A 148 10.15 5.27 -2.05
N ARG A 149 11.24 5.89 -2.52
CA ARG A 149 11.53 7.32 -2.29
C ARG A 149 10.67 8.23 -3.18
N TYR A 150 9.36 8.22 -2.93
CA TYR A 150 8.42 9.21 -3.46
C TYR A 150 8.39 10.44 -2.57
N LYS A 151 7.89 11.56 -3.09
CA LYS A 151 7.72 12.80 -2.32
C LYS A 151 6.82 12.58 -1.09
N SER A 152 5.67 11.93 -1.29
CA SER A 152 4.72 11.67 -0.21
C SER A 152 3.83 10.47 -0.48
N LEU A 153 3.39 9.81 0.60
CA LEU A 153 2.35 8.79 0.59
C LEU A 153 1.19 9.23 1.47
N LYS A 154 -0.02 9.20 0.93
CA LYS A 154 -1.27 9.39 1.68
C LYS A 154 -2.15 8.15 1.54
N VAL A 155 -2.56 7.56 2.65
CA VAL A 155 -3.46 6.41 2.75
C VAL A 155 -4.63 6.80 3.64
N THR A 156 -5.85 6.78 3.11
CA THR A 156 -7.05 7.21 3.84
C THR A 156 -8.20 6.22 3.66
N ASN A 157 -9.00 6.00 4.70
CA ASN A 157 -10.21 5.17 4.62
C ASN A 157 -9.96 3.77 4.05
N CYS A 158 -8.78 3.20 4.27
CA CYS A 158 -8.40 1.91 3.70
C CYS A 158 -8.63 0.77 4.69
N ARG A 159 -8.83 -0.44 4.17
CA ARG A 159 -8.89 -1.68 4.95
C ARG A 159 -7.74 -2.59 4.57
N PHE A 160 -6.99 -3.03 5.56
CA PHE A 160 -5.92 -4.01 5.46
C PHE A 160 -6.28 -5.22 6.30
N GLU A 161 -6.31 -6.41 5.72
CA GLU A 161 -6.71 -7.62 6.46
C GLU A 161 -6.05 -8.90 5.92
N ARG A 162 -6.01 -9.93 6.76
CA ARG A 162 -5.55 -11.29 6.39
C ARG A 162 -4.19 -11.31 5.68
N GLY A 163 -3.24 -10.46 6.07
CA GLY A 163 -1.90 -10.46 5.47
C GLY A 163 -1.24 -11.83 5.52
N GLN A 164 -0.41 -12.15 4.54
CA GLN A 164 0.21 -13.47 4.34
C GLN A 164 1.74 -13.37 4.25
N GLY A 165 2.29 -12.28 4.78
CA GLY A 165 3.70 -11.94 4.71
C GLY A 165 3.91 -10.42 4.71
N GLY A 166 5.12 -10.01 5.07
CA GLY A 166 5.57 -8.62 4.93
C GLY A 166 4.71 -7.59 5.66
N HIS A 167 4.65 -6.38 5.13
CA HIS A 167 4.09 -5.21 5.82
C HIS A 167 2.77 -4.83 5.16
N TYR A 168 1.84 -4.28 5.94
CA TYR A 168 0.65 -3.66 5.33
C TYR A 168 1.05 -2.36 4.63
N VAL A 169 1.72 -1.43 5.33
CA VAL A 169 2.23 -0.21 4.70
C VAL A 169 3.72 -0.08 4.98
N LYS A 170 4.56 -0.18 3.95
CA LYS A 170 5.99 0.12 4.01
C LYS A 170 6.30 1.34 3.14
N THR A 171 7.01 2.32 3.68
CA THR A 171 7.34 3.54 2.93
C THR A 171 8.73 4.09 3.24
N ARG A 172 9.38 4.63 2.20
CA ARG A 172 10.60 5.44 2.29
C ARG A 172 10.36 6.91 1.91
N ALA A 173 9.11 7.30 1.70
CA ALA A 173 8.75 8.70 1.46
C ALA A 173 8.98 9.55 2.73
N PRO A 174 9.50 10.79 2.62
CA PRO A 174 9.76 11.65 3.78
C PRO A 174 8.48 12.27 4.37
N TYR A 175 7.36 12.23 3.64
CA TYR A 175 6.06 12.71 4.12
C TYR A 175 5.02 11.60 4.02
N VAL A 176 4.33 11.34 5.13
CA VAL A 176 3.32 10.28 5.21
C VAL A 176 2.06 10.75 5.92
N GLU A 177 0.92 10.39 5.36
CA GLU A 177 -0.38 10.42 6.04
C GLU A 177 -1.00 9.03 5.99
N VAL A 178 -1.31 8.43 7.14
CA VAL A 178 -2.11 7.19 7.23
C VAL A 178 -3.26 7.47 8.17
N LEU A 179 -4.45 7.69 7.62
CA LEU A 179 -5.59 8.22 8.34
C LEU A 179 -6.81 7.31 8.21
N ASP A 180 -7.58 7.22 9.29
CA ASP A 180 -8.93 6.64 9.30
C ASP A 180 -9.02 5.27 8.63
N SER A 181 -7.96 4.46 8.77
CA SER A 181 -7.82 3.14 8.15
C SER A 181 -7.85 2.02 9.19
N SER A 182 -8.17 0.81 8.74
CA SER A 182 -8.21 -0.38 9.60
C SER A 182 -7.16 -1.39 9.19
N PHE A 183 -6.48 -1.96 10.19
CA PHE A 183 -5.48 -3.00 10.05
C PHE A 183 -5.91 -4.19 10.92
N ASP A 184 -6.50 -5.20 10.29
CA ASP A 184 -6.96 -6.42 10.96
C ASP A 184 -6.05 -7.61 10.64
N ASP A 185 -5.10 -7.83 11.52
CA ASP A 185 -4.13 -8.91 11.44
C ASP A 185 -4.58 -10.16 12.22
N SER A 186 -5.82 -10.21 12.72
CA SER A 186 -6.33 -11.36 13.49
C SER A 186 -6.28 -12.68 12.72
N HIS A 187 -6.36 -12.60 11.39
CA HIS A 187 -6.20 -13.72 10.46
C HIS A 187 -4.96 -13.57 9.58
N GLY A 188 -3.97 -12.80 10.04
CA GLY A 188 -2.67 -12.69 9.39
C GLY A 188 -1.83 -13.96 9.58
N HIS A 189 -0.85 -14.14 8.70
CA HIS A 189 0.16 -15.19 8.76
C HIS A 189 1.53 -14.61 8.35
N MET A 190 2.56 -14.85 9.17
CA MET A 190 3.92 -14.35 8.99
C MET A 190 4.02 -12.86 8.61
N THR A 191 3.09 -12.03 9.08
CA THR A 191 3.12 -10.60 8.80
C THR A 191 4.20 -9.91 9.64
N ASN A 192 4.64 -8.75 9.20
CA ASN A 192 5.66 -7.93 9.85
C ASN A 192 4.99 -6.70 10.48
N TYR A 193 5.74 -5.61 10.70
CA TYR A 193 5.17 -4.36 11.22
C TYR A 193 3.98 -3.90 10.36
N MET A 194 2.97 -3.30 11.00
CA MET A 194 1.78 -2.85 10.26
C MET A 194 2.08 -1.62 9.42
N ILE A 195 2.79 -0.66 10.00
CA ILE A 195 3.28 0.53 9.31
C ILE A 195 4.79 0.61 9.53
N ASP A 196 5.55 0.52 8.44
CA ASP A 196 7.00 0.65 8.42
C ASP A 196 7.44 1.92 7.71
N LEU A 197 7.81 2.94 8.48
CA LEU A 197 8.46 4.15 7.97
C LEU A 197 9.97 3.89 7.89
N SER A 198 10.38 3.03 6.95
CA SER A 198 11.70 2.37 6.96
C SER A 198 12.86 3.35 7.14
N ASN A 199 12.78 4.55 6.55
CA ASN A 199 13.82 5.58 6.64
C ASN A 199 13.43 6.82 7.46
N GLY A 200 12.37 6.74 8.25
CA GLY A 200 11.75 7.88 8.93
C GLY A 200 10.85 8.68 7.99
N ALA A 201 9.97 9.50 8.56
CA ALA A 201 9.10 10.43 7.85
C ALA A 201 8.46 11.44 8.81
N LYS A 202 8.06 12.61 8.29
CA LYS A 202 7.10 13.51 8.94
C LYS A 202 5.68 13.23 8.47
N GLY A 203 4.72 13.76 9.22
CA GLY A 203 3.32 13.79 8.84
C GLY A 203 2.43 13.28 9.96
N ARG A 204 1.45 12.44 9.62
CA ARG A 204 0.37 12.09 10.56
C ARG A 204 -0.13 10.66 10.38
N ILE A 205 -0.17 9.91 11.48
CA ILE A 205 -0.82 8.61 11.58
C ILE A 205 -1.95 8.74 12.60
N ALA A 206 -3.20 8.81 12.15
CA ALA A 206 -4.30 9.17 13.03
C ALA A 206 -5.64 8.50 12.72
N GLY A 207 -6.44 8.26 13.77
CA GLY A 207 -7.79 7.71 13.62
C GLY A 207 -7.83 6.26 13.14
N ASN A 208 -6.70 5.54 13.17
CA ASN A 208 -6.64 4.17 12.68
C ASN A 208 -7.03 3.16 13.76
N GLU A 209 -7.56 2.03 13.31
CA GLU A 209 -7.86 0.86 14.13
C GLU A 209 -6.85 -0.25 13.83
N PHE A 210 -6.18 -0.76 14.86
CA PHE A 210 -5.18 -1.83 14.75
C PHE A 210 -5.59 -3.04 15.59
N VAL A 211 -5.58 -4.21 14.96
CA VAL A 211 -5.73 -5.52 15.60
C VAL A 211 -4.48 -6.33 15.30
N ASP A 212 -3.60 -6.45 16.29
CA ASP A 212 -2.29 -7.09 16.13
C ASP A 212 -2.38 -8.61 16.28
N GLY A 213 -1.98 -9.32 15.21
CA GLY A 213 -2.23 -10.73 15.00
C GLY A 213 -1.23 -11.63 15.72
N ARG A 214 -1.62 -12.86 16.05
CA ARG A 214 -0.72 -13.79 16.76
C ARG A 214 0.47 -14.29 15.93
N ASP A 215 0.34 -14.30 14.61
CA ASP A 215 1.24 -15.00 13.69
C ASP A 215 2.02 -13.97 12.87
N LYS A 216 3.02 -13.38 13.54
CA LYS A 216 3.88 -12.35 12.97
C LYS A 216 5.31 -12.81 12.95
N ASP A 217 5.98 -12.55 11.84
CA ASP A 217 7.43 -12.66 11.73
C ASP A 217 8.11 -11.65 12.66
N ASN A 218 7.58 -10.41 12.70
CA ASN A 218 8.00 -9.41 13.68
C ASN A 218 6.82 -8.85 14.46
N HIS A 219 6.78 -9.20 15.74
CA HIS A 219 5.74 -8.81 16.70
C HIS A 219 6.21 -7.74 17.71
N SER A 220 7.41 -7.17 17.54
CA SER A 220 7.96 -6.26 18.56
C SER A 220 7.27 -4.89 18.56
N THR A 221 6.74 -4.46 17.42
CA THR A 221 6.25 -3.10 17.19
C THR A 221 5.09 -3.09 16.20
N LEU A 222 4.15 -2.14 16.33
CA LEU A 222 3.08 -1.94 15.33
C LEU A 222 3.49 -0.91 14.26
N ILE A 223 3.99 0.24 14.69
CA ILE A 223 4.43 1.36 13.83
C ILE A 223 5.92 1.61 14.06
N THR A 224 6.75 1.47 13.04
CA THR A 224 8.18 1.75 13.14
C THR A 224 8.56 3.08 12.50
N VAL A 225 9.56 3.74 13.09
CA VAL A 225 10.14 4.98 12.59
C VAL A 225 11.65 4.81 12.43
N GLY A 226 12.11 4.73 11.19
CA GLY A 226 13.52 4.61 10.83
C GLY A 226 14.22 3.28 11.13
N PRO A 227 13.57 2.09 11.15
CA PRO A 227 14.25 0.83 11.50
C PRO A 227 15.36 0.45 10.49
N GLU A 228 15.34 0.99 9.27
CA GLU A 228 16.40 0.80 8.26
C GLU A 228 17.30 2.04 8.11
N GLY A 229 17.42 2.83 9.17
CA GLY A 229 18.22 4.03 9.27
C GLY A 229 17.43 5.31 8.96
N ALA A 230 17.50 6.28 9.87
CA ALA A 230 16.84 7.58 9.76
C ALA A 230 17.51 8.48 8.72
N LYS A 231 17.01 8.41 7.48
CA LYS A 231 17.48 9.25 6.35
C LYS A 231 16.57 10.46 6.13
N ASN A 232 15.34 10.40 6.63
CA ASN A 232 14.38 11.49 6.61
C ASN A 232 14.15 12.00 8.04
N ASP A 233 13.98 13.32 8.18
CA ASP A 233 13.60 13.94 9.44
C ASP A 233 12.20 13.46 9.86
N SER A 234 12.08 12.95 11.08
CA SER A 234 10.81 12.50 11.69
C SER A 234 10.40 13.40 12.86
N SER A 235 11.12 14.49 13.11
CA SER A 235 10.80 15.46 14.15
C SER A 235 9.40 16.02 13.96
N GLY A 236 8.54 15.81 14.96
CA GLY A 236 7.15 16.27 14.92
C GLY A 236 6.21 15.36 14.12
N LEU A 237 6.62 14.15 13.73
CA LEU A 237 5.66 13.12 13.27
C LEU A 237 4.57 12.94 14.35
N VAL A 238 3.32 13.08 13.93
CA VAL A 238 2.16 12.99 14.83
C VAL A 238 1.54 11.59 14.72
N VAL A 239 1.48 10.87 15.84
CA VAL A 239 0.75 9.60 15.96
C VAL A 239 -0.34 9.78 16.99
N GLU A 240 -1.59 9.96 16.55
CA GLU A 240 -2.67 10.38 17.45
C GLU A 240 -4.03 9.74 17.24
N ASN A 241 -4.79 9.61 18.31
CA ASN A 241 -6.19 9.17 18.28
C ASN A 241 -6.40 7.83 17.57
N ASN A 242 -5.41 6.95 17.57
CA ASN A 242 -5.53 5.59 17.08
C ASN A 242 -6.01 4.66 18.19
N ARG A 243 -6.57 3.52 17.81
CA ARG A 243 -6.88 2.42 18.72
C ARG A 243 -6.08 1.19 18.33
N ALA A 244 -5.43 0.56 19.29
CA ALA A 244 -4.68 -0.66 19.05
C ALA A 244 -5.05 -1.71 20.10
N ARG A 245 -5.25 -2.95 19.67
CA ARG A 245 -5.45 -4.09 20.55
C ARG A 245 -4.75 -5.32 19.98
N LEU A 246 -4.43 -6.26 20.86
CA LEU A 246 -4.01 -7.58 20.46
C LEU A 246 -5.22 -8.42 20.00
N ALA A 247 -5.02 -9.28 19.02
CA ALA A 247 -5.99 -10.32 18.66
C ALA A 247 -6.09 -11.36 19.80
N PRO A 248 -7.25 -12.05 19.94
CA PRO A 248 -7.37 -13.13 20.91
C PRO A 248 -6.28 -14.19 20.73
N GLY A 249 -5.59 -14.51 21.83
CA GLY A 249 -4.53 -15.51 21.83
C GLY A 249 -3.14 -15.03 21.42
N ALA A 250 -2.94 -13.74 21.08
CA ALA A 250 -1.60 -13.16 21.01
C ALA A 250 -1.02 -13.00 22.43
N ASP A 251 0.21 -13.48 22.64
CA ASP A 251 0.84 -13.65 23.96
C ASP A 251 2.12 -12.83 24.16
N TYR A 252 2.47 -11.98 23.20
CA TYR A 252 3.61 -11.07 23.25
C TYR A 252 3.20 -9.65 23.69
N LYS A 253 4.19 -8.77 23.89
CA LYS A 253 4.01 -7.41 24.40
C LYS A 253 4.65 -6.39 23.47
N PRO A 254 3.95 -5.94 22.42
CA PRO A 254 4.53 -5.03 21.45
C PRO A 254 4.62 -3.60 22.00
N VAL A 255 5.41 -2.78 21.33
CA VAL A 255 5.27 -1.33 21.43
C VAL A 255 4.38 -0.81 20.31
N PHE A 256 3.60 0.23 20.61
CA PHE A 256 2.76 0.86 19.61
C PHE A 256 3.60 1.62 18.58
N VAL A 257 4.54 2.45 19.06
CA VAL A 257 5.49 3.17 18.20
C VAL A 257 6.92 2.84 18.59
N GLY A 258 7.64 2.22 17.67
CA GLY A 258 9.08 1.99 17.80
C GLY A 258 9.87 3.06 17.06
N ASN A 259 10.69 3.81 17.80
CA ASN A 259 11.42 4.96 17.26
C ASN A 259 12.94 4.69 17.22
N TRP A 260 13.43 4.28 16.05
CA TRP A 260 14.86 4.11 15.78
C TRP A 260 15.52 5.41 15.29
N SER A 261 14.75 6.44 14.90
CA SER A 261 15.33 7.72 14.50
C SER A 261 15.90 8.51 15.68
N GLY A 262 15.36 8.27 16.89
CA GLY A 262 15.74 9.01 18.09
C GLY A 262 15.22 10.46 18.11
N GLU A 263 14.50 10.87 17.07
CA GLU A 263 13.93 12.22 16.96
C GLU A 263 12.63 12.35 17.76
N PRO A 264 12.30 13.55 18.24
CA PRO A 264 11.10 13.76 19.04
C PRO A 264 9.82 13.60 18.19
N LEU A 265 8.98 12.64 18.58
CA LEU A 265 7.66 12.39 17.99
C LEU A 265 6.55 12.99 18.85
N VAL A 266 5.38 13.27 18.27
CA VAL A 266 4.18 13.69 18.99
C VAL A 266 3.21 12.52 19.07
N ILE A 267 3.16 11.84 20.22
CA ILE A 267 2.30 10.66 20.44
C ILE A 267 1.25 11.01 21.49
N ARG A 268 -0.04 11.05 21.12
CA ARG A 268 -1.11 11.52 22.01
C ARG A 268 -2.48 10.92 21.68
N GLY A 269 -3.37 10.82 22.67
CA GLY A 269 -4.77 10.41 22.46
C GLY A 269 -4.97 8.98 21.95
N ASN A 270 -3.92 8.17 21.82
CA ASN A 270 -4.04 6.77 21.40
C ASN A 270 -4.60 5.91 22.53
N ILE A 271 -5.50 5.00 22.20
CA ILE A 271 -6.12 4.06 23.13
C ILE A 271 -5.50 2.69 22.88
N LEU A 272 -4.68 2.24 23.81
CA LEU A 272 -3.93 0.98 23.70
C LEU A 272 -4.54 -0.08 24.61
N GLY A 273 -4.86 -1.23 24.02
CA GLY A 273 -5.32 -2.40 24.74
C GLY A 273 -4.23 -3.00 25.64
N PRO A 274 -4.61 -3.91 26.56
CA PRO A 274 -3.67 -4.57 27.45
C PRO A 274 -2.51 -5.22 26.68
N GLY A 275 -1.29 -5.12 27.23
CA GLY A 275 -0.08 -5.72 26.65
C GLY A 275 0.66 -4.83 25.66
N ILE A 276 0.03 -3.77 25.14
CA ILE A 276 0.67 -2.82 24.22
C ILE A 276 1.20 -1.63 25.02
N THR A 277 2.50 -1.34 24.88
CA THR A 277 3.12 -0.16 25.48
C THR A 277 3.25 0.98 24.47
N PRO A 278 3.13 2.27 24.85
CA PRO A 278 3.12 3.36 23.87
C PRO A 278 4.40 3.49 23.04
N THR A 279 5.56 3.46 23.70
CA THR A 279 6.89 3.57 23.08
C THR A 279 7.89 2.72 23.86
N ALA A 280 8.96 2.27 23.20
CA ALA A 280 10.11 1.74 23.93
C ALA A 280 10.98 2.88 24.48
N ARG A 281 11.65 2.65 25.62
CA ARG A 281 12.60 3.60 26.19
C ARG A 281 13.90 3.71 25.39
N LYS A 282 14.24 2.72 24.56
CA LYS A 282 15.36 2.66 23.60
C LYS A 282 15.19 1.40 22.73
N PHE A 283 15.59 1.49 21.47
CA PHE A 283 15.91 0.36 20.59
C PHE A 283 17.40 0.41 20.27
#